data_AF-D7G2U8-F1
#
_entry.id   AF-D7G2U8-F1
#
_cell.length_a   1.000
_cell.length_b   1.000
_cell.length_c   1.000
_cell.angle_alpha   90.00
_cell.angle_beta   90.00
_cell.angle_gamma   90.00
#
_symmetry.space_group_name_H-M   'P 1'
#
loop_
_entity.id
_entity.type
_entity.pdbx_description
1 polymer ?
#
loop_
_entity_poly.entity_id
_entity_poly.type
_entity_poly.pdbx_seq_one_letter_code
_entity_poly.pdbx_strand_id
1 'polypeptide(L)'
;MMLVVHRRPASRGAAVLLTRRKATTTTTHWPPAASGGYTAAILDDSAFRKPWEKDLIKSCAKRKQVRVSLESILDVSTGERPWRASFGAANPDVSAGPEPELGRRACTSYVSDAERRKIAEGQLQSAQYLHRELPVRLAQAVTALDKMKDTGLTSTLPVKRVREDYLQNFRELQESPRPHELEQVAAFTETVRRVQKRGSDTVLQMACGLQDLMRGGKREESEALGRIQDFLDDFYQNRVAMRFLCGHYLALSSTQRDGFVGLVQRGVSLAGIVQSAAVEAASICCHALGACPEVRLSVDPAGDGLVAAVPEYVHYVILELLKNSMRATMQAHGGGKAGVGMDVAAEEDARVQEREGAEEGGGSNIVFADVPEVVISVRPHGEDDVMLVVTDQGGGIPAEATDKPTLRSEFRG
;
A
#
# COMPACT_ATOMS: atom_id res chain seq x y z
N MET A 1 7.47 9.98 -14.70
CA MET A 1 7.54 9.56 -13.28
C MET A 1 8.52 8.39 -13.11
N MET A 2 9.17 8.25 -11.94
CA MET A 2 10.14 7.19 -11.66
C MET A 2 9.71 6.33 -10.47
N LEU A 3 9.83 5.01 -10.59
CA LEU A 3 9.64 4.02 -9.53
C LEU A 3 10.90 3.16 -9.46
N VAL A 4 11.47 2.99 -8.26
CA VAL A 4 12.65 2.14 -8.03
C VAL A 4 12.20 0.88 -7.28
N VAL A 5 12.64 -0.29 -7.76
CA VAL A 5 12.34 -1.61 -7.20
C VAL A 5 13.67 -2.33 -6.94
N HIS A 6 13.93 -2.69 -5.70
CA HIS A 6 15.17 -3.38 -5.32
C HIS A 6 15.22 -4.81 -5.89
N ARG A 7 16.28 -5.12 -6.64
CA ARG A 7 16.80 -6.44 -7.04
C ARG A 7 17.61 -7.03 -5.87
N ARG A 8 17.75 -8.36 -5.85
CA ARG A 8 18.57 -9.07 -4.85
C ARG A 8 20.07 -8.84 -5.08
N PRO A 9 20.88 -8.60 -4.03
CA PRO A 9 22.25 -9.12 -3.94
C PRO A 9 22.29 -10.38 -3.07
N ALA A 10 23.27 -11.25 -3.34
CA ALA A 10 23.55 -12.47 -2.56
C ALA A 10 24.08 -12.20 -1.13
N SER A 11 24.18 -10.95 -0.66
CA SER A 11 24.89 -10.72 0.60
C SER A 11 24.41 -9.58 1.52
N ARG A 12 23.44 -8.73 1.15
CA ARG A 12 23.03 -7.63 2.05
C ARG A 12 21.54 -7.29 1.93
N GLY A 13 20.84 -7.38 3.06
CA GLY A 13 19.41 -7.11 3.17
C GLY A 13 19.06 -5.69 2.75
N ALA A 14 18.27 -5.58 1.68
CA ALA A 14 17.49 -4.40 1.34
C ALA A 14 16.03 -4.83 1.19
N ALA A 15 15.15 -4.15 1.90
CA ALA A 15 13.71 -4.34 1.80
C ALA A 15 13.17 -3.50 0.64
N VAL A 16 12.14 -4.02 -0.05
CA VAL A 16 11.31 -3.22 -0.95
C VAL A 16 10.58 -2.15 -0.13
N LEU A 17 11.19 -0.96 -0.03
CA LEU A 17 10.51 0.27 0.33
C LEU A 17 10.24 0.98 -0.99
N LEU A 18 8.98 1.02 -1.40
CA LEU A 18 8.50 1.91 -2.45
C LEU A 18 8.80 3.35 -2.01
N THR A 19 9.98 3.88 -2.36
CA THR A 19 10.29 5.28 -2.14
C THR A 19 9.64 6.07 -3.26
N ARG A 20 8.53 6.73 -2.91
CA ARG A 20 7.79 7.59 -3.83
C ARG A 20 8.57 8.88 -4.04
N ARG A 21 8.88 9.24 -5.30
CA ARG A 21 8.90 10.66 -5.70
C ARG A 21 7.52 11.01 -6.27
N LYS A 22 6.99 12.12 -5.78
CA LYS A 22 5.57 12.55 -5.74
C LYS A 22 4.78 12.39 -7.06
N ALA A 23 3.50 12.06 -6.91
CA ALA A 23 2.44 12.39 -7.86
C ALA A 23 1.17 12.78 -7.10
N THR A 24 0.57 13.91 -7.47
CA THR A 24 -0.80 14.26 -7.08
C THR A 24 -1.43 15.28 -8.04
N THR A 25 -2.77 15.20 -8.06
CA THR A 25 -3.74 15.73 -9.03
C THR A 25 -4.37 17.05 -8.55
N THR A 26 -4.97 17.80 -9.49
CA THR A 26 -5.35 19.23 -9.43
C THR A 26 -6.72 19.54 -8.80
N THR A 27 -6.86 20.71 -8.13
CA THR A 27 -8.17 21.36 -7.83
C THR A 27 -8.10 22.89 -7.93
N THR A 28 -9.22 23.50 -8.35
CA THR A 28 -9.45 24.90 -8.76
C THR A 28 -10.10 25.78 -7.67
N HIS A 29 -9.89 27.11 -7.75
CA HIS A 29 -10.21 28.17 -6.77
C HIS A 29 -11.65 28.75 -6.83
N TRP A 30 -12.19 29.26 -5.70
CA TRP A 30 -13.36 30.19 -5.61
C TRP A 30 -13.29 31.13 -4.36
N PRO A 31 -13.96 32.31 -4.31
CA PRO A 31 -13.72 33.42 -3.36
C PRO A 31 -14.69 33.45 -2.13
N PRO A 32 -14.52 34.39 -1.16
CA PRO A 32 -14.70 34.13 0.27
C PRO A 32 -15.98 34.74 0.89
N ALA A 33 -16.42 34.21 2.04
CA ALA A 33 -17.15 35.01 3.03
C ALA A 33 -17.12 34.44 4.47
N ALA A 34 -16.79 35.37 5.38
CA ALA A 34 -17.25 35.58 6.77
C ALA A 34 -16.98 34.54 7.89
N SER A 35 -16.21 35.03 8.85
CA SER A 35 -15.66 34.45 10.08
C SER A 35 -16.65 34.28 11.24
N GLY A 36 -16.45 33.26 12.07
CA GLY A 36 -16.99 33.14 13.44
C GLY A 36 -16.14 32.18 14.28
N GLY A 37 -15.66 32.66 15.44
CA GLY A 37 -14.52 32.13 16.19
C GLY A 37 -14.73 30.88 17.05
N TYR A 38 -13.58 30.33 17.47
CA TYR A 38 -13.37 29.10 18.25
C TYR A 38 -13.47 29.31 19.77
N THR A 39 -13.82 28.24 20.49
CA THR A 39 -13.31 27.94 21.85
C THR A 39 -13.08 26.44 22.03
N ALA A 40 -12.22 26.11 22.97
CA ALA A 40 -11.38 24.91 23.04
C ALA A 40 -11.95 23.69 23.82
N ALA A 41 -11.37 22.53 23.49
CA ALA A 41 -11.16 21.31 24.30
C ALA A 41 -12.36 20.46 24.74
N ILE A 42 -12.32 19.15 24.40
CA ILE A 42 -12.44 17.98 25.32
C ILE A 42 -12.34 16.68 24.48
N LEU A 43 -11.56 15.71 24.98
CA LEU A 43 -11.55 14.32 24.51
C LEU A 43 -12.92 13.72 24.82
N ASP A 44 -13.71 13.37 23.80
CA ASP A 44 -14.99 12.69 24.01
C ASP A 44 -14.76 11.28 24.61
N ASP A 45 -15.00 11.15 25.92
CA ASP A 45 -14.81 9.93 26.71
C ASP A 45 -15.87 8.85 26.40
N SER A 46 -16.91 9.16 25.62
CA SER A 46 -17.99 8.21 25.29
C SER A 46 -17.59 7.06 24.34
N ALA A 47 -16.42 7.13 23.71
CA ALA A 47 -15.97 6.15 22.72
C ALA A 47 -15.20 4.94 23.30
N PHE A 48 -14.79 4.98 24.58
CA PHE A 48 -14.05 3.88 25.20
C PHE A 48 -15.02 2.95 25.94
N ARG A 49 -15.11 1.69 25.50
CA ARG A 49 -16.06 0.71 26.05
C ARG A 49 -15.63 0.17 27.40
N LYS A 50 -14.32 0.21 27.70
CA LYS A 50 -13.75 -0.25 28.97
C LYS A 50 -12.71 0.75 29.51
N PRO A 51 -12.65 1.01 30.83
CA PRO A 51 -11.73 2.00 31.41
C PRO A 51 -10.25 1.75 31.12
N TRP A 52 -9.84 0.49 31.02
CA TRP A 52 -8.45 0.09 30.78
C TRP A 52 -8.00 0.26 29.32
N GLU A 53 -8.92 0.44 28.36
CA GLU A 53 -8.59 0.56 26.94
C GLU A 53 -7.69 1.77 26.69
N LYS A 54 -8.01 2.90 27.33
CA LYS A 54 -7.27 4.16 27.17
C LYS A 54 -5.82 4.01 27.64
N ASP A 55 -5.60 3.37 28.78
CA ASP A 55 -4.26 3.18 29.34
C ASP A 55 -3.46 2.11 28.58
N LEU A 56 -4.13 1.06 28.11
CA LEU A 56 -3.50 0.02 27.30
C LEU A 56 -3.10 0.54 25.92
N ILE A 57 -3.93 1.37 25.28
CA ILE A 57 -3.59 2.05 24.02
C ILE A 57 -2.39 2.97 24.22
N LYS A 58 -2.39 3.81 25.28
CA LYS A 58 -1.24 4.67 25.59
C LYS A 58 0.04 3.88 25.83
N SER A 59 -0.04 2.76 26.56
CA SER A 59 1.08 1.87 26.80
C SER A 59 1.59 1.25 25.49
N CYS A 60 0.69 0.73 24.66
CA CYS A 60 1.01 0.14 23.38
C CYS A 60 1.64 1.13 22.40
N ALA A 61 1.13 2.36 22.35
CA ALA A 61 1.57 3.40 21.43
C ALA A 61 3.01 3.87 21.71
N LYS A 62 3.48 3.77 22.96
CA LYS A 62 4.85 4.09 23.37
C LYS A 62 5.88 3.03 22.93
N ARG A 63 5.44 1.82 22.59
CA ARG A 63 6.34 0.76 22.13
C ARG A 63 6.84 1.07 20.72
N LYS A 64 8.13 0.82 20.45
CA LYS A 64 8.67 0.98 19.10
C LYS A 64 8.16 -0.14 18.18
N GLN A 65 7.74 0.24 16.98
CA GLN A 65 7.45 -0.74 15.93
C GLN A 65 8.72 -1.52 15.58
N VAL A 66 8.56 -2.80 15.33
CA VAL A 66 9.66 -3.61 14.83
C VAL A 66 9.80 -3.36 13.33
N ARG A 67 10.98 -2.90 12.91
CA ARG A 67 11.36 -2.89 11.49
C ARG A 67 11.86 -4.28 11.09
N VAL A 68 11.23 -4.87 10.08
CA VAL A 68 11.58 -6.18 9.53
C VAL A 68 11.92 -6.03 8.05
N SER A 69 13.00 -6.68 7.60
CA SER A 69 13.30 -6.74 6.16
C SER A 69 12.42 -7.80 5.50
N LEU A 70 12.19 -7.64 4.19
CA LEU A 70 11.47 -8.65 3.40
C LEU A 70 12.15 -10.03 3.52
N GLU A 71 13.48 -10.05 3.48
CA GLU A 71 14.28 -11.26 3.69
C GLU A 71 14.00 -11.91 5.05
N SER A 72 13.99 -11.15 6.14
CA SER A 72 13.70 -11.70 7.47
C SER A 72 12.31 -12.32 7.55
N ILE A 73 11.33 -11.72 6.86
CA ILE A 73 9.97 -12.26 6.80
C ILE A 73 9.98 -13.57 6.01
N LEU A 74 10.64 -13.62 4.85
CA LEU A 74 10.74 -14.82 4.03
C LEU A 74 11.45 -15.97 4.74
N ASP A 75 12.56 -15.70 5.43
CA ASP A 75 13.34 -16.70 6.17
C ASP A 75 12.49 -17.35 7.28
N VAL A 76 11.71 -16.54 8.01
CA VAL A 76 10.81 -17.03 9.05
C VAL A 76 9.67 -17.83 8.46
N SER A 77 9.04 -17.32 7.40
CA SER A 77 7.87 -17.94 6.79
C SER A 77 8.16 -19.27 6.11
N THR A 78 9.41 -19.50 5.70
CA THR A 78 9.89 -20.77 5.15
C THR A 78 10.46 -21.72 6.21
N GLY A 79 10.59 -21.26 7.46
CA GLY A 79 11.25 -22.02 8.53
C GLY A 79 12.76 -22.18 8.32
N GLU A 80 13.37 -21.36 7.44
CA GLU A 80 14.81 -21.33 7.23
C GLU A 80 15.53 -20.71 8.43
N ARG A 81 14.92 -19.71 9.08
CA ARG A 81 15.43 -19.12 10.33
C ARG A 81 14.29 -18.72 11.27
N PRO A 82 14.43 -18.96 12.59
CA PRO A 82 13.47 -18.42 13.53
C PRO A 82 13.58 -16.88 13.59
N TRP A 83 12.53 -16.20 14.06
CA TRP A 83 12.67 -14.81 14.50
C TRP A 83 13.85 -14.73 15.47
N ARG A 84 14.93 -14.00 15.12
CA ARG A 84 16.13 -13.92 15.97
C ARG A 84 15.69 -13.55 17.39
N ALA A 85 16.03 -14.40 18.35
CA ALA A 85 16.00 -14.04 19.75
C ALA A 85 16.90 -12.79 19.89
N SER A 86 16.32 -11.71 20.42
CA SER A 86 16.92 -10.38 20.58
C SER A 86 16.73 -9.43 19.39
N PHE A 87 15.61 -8.71 19.44
CA PHE A 87 15.61 -7.29 19.11
C PHE A 87 16.71 -6.61 19.92
N GLY A 88 17.85 -6.33 19.30
CA GLY A 88 18.96 -5.61 19.91
C GLY A 88 20.18 -6.47 20.22
N ALA A 89 20.93 -6.83 19.18
CA ALA A 89 22.40 -6.87 19.16
C ALA A 89 22.82 -7.42 17.79
N ALA A 90 23.43 -6.58 16.97
CA ALA A 90 24.29 -7.09 15.91
C ALA A 90 25.46 -7.81 16.59
N ASN A 91 25.65 -9.10 16.31
CA ASN A 91 26.90 -9.77 16.62
C ASN A 91 27.53 -10.19 15.28
N PRO A 92 28.77 -9.77 14.94
CA PRO A 92 29.31 -9.92 13.59
C PRO A 92 29.88 -11.32 13.29
N ASP A 93 29.81 -12.26 14.23
CA ASP A 93 30.59 -13.50 14.15
C ASP A 93 29.67 -14.73 14.08
N VAL A 94 29.15 -14.99 12.88
CA VAL A 94 28.72 -16.34 12.50
C VAL A 94 29.29 -16.58 11.11
N SER A 95 30.32 -17.41 11.05
CA SER A 95 30.96 -17.88 9.83
C SER A 95 29.91 -18.38 8.83
N ALA A 96 30.00 -17.84 7.61
CA ALA A 96 29.21 -18.26 6.48
C ALA A 96 29.46 -19.76 6.21
N GLY A 97 28.47 -20.59 6.50
CA GLY A 97 28.39 -21.93 5.90
C GLY A 97 28.18 -21.80 4.40
N PRO A 98 28.56 -22.82 3.60
CA PRO A 98 28.50 -22.73 2.14
C PRO A 98 27.07 -22.45 1.69
N GLU A 99 26.91 -21.46 0.80
CA GLU A 99 25.65 -21.16 0.13
C GLU A 99 25.19 -22.41 -0.64
N PRO A 100 23.94 -22.87 -0.45
CA PRO A 100 23.41 -23.92 -1.30
C PRO A 100 23.13 -23.32 -2.68
N GLU A 101 23.79 -23.84 -3.71
CA GLU A 101 23.43 -23.60 -5.11
C GLU A 101 21.98 -24.06 -5.35
N LEU A 102 21.04 -23.11 -5.35
CA LEU A 102 19.64 -23.37 -5.71
C LEU A 102 19.53 -23.51 -7.24
N GLY A 103 19.97 -24.66 -7.75
CA GLY A 103 19.67 -25.10 -9.10
C GLY A 103 18.15 -25.19 -9.30
N ARG A 104 17.69 -24.80 -10.49
CA ARG A 104 16.31 -24.96 -10.97
C ARG A 104 15.83 -26.40 -10.71
N ARG A 105 15.09 -26.63 -9.62
CA ARG A 105 14.45 -27.92 -9.36
C ARG A 105 13.03 -27.87 -9.89
N ALA A 106 12.77 -28.72 -10.88
CA ALA A 106 11.44 -29.05 -11.34
C ALA A 106 10.62 -29.58 -10.16
N CYS A 107 9.43 -29.02 -10.00
CA CYS A 107 8.50 -29.32 -8.92
C CYS A 107 7.96 -30.75 -9.11
N THR A 108 8.48 -31.71 -8.35
CA THR A 108 7.83 -33.00 -8.11
C THR A 108 7.04 -32.90 -6.81
N SER A 109 5.76 -33.26 -6.89
CA SER A 109 4.64 -33.00 -5.97
C SER A 109 4.70 -33.69 -4.59
N TYR A 110 5.86 -33.78 -3.95
CA TYR A 110 5.98 -34.37 -2.61
C TYR A 110 6.85 -33.49 -1.70
N VAL A 111 6.20 -32.56 -0.98
CA VAL A 111 6.84 -31.86 0.15
C VAL A 111 7.10 -32.91 1.24
N SER A 112 8.31 -32.97 1.79
CA SER A 112 8.62 -33.90 2.88
C SER A 112 7.88 -33.54 4.16
N ASP A 113 7.64 -34.50 5.06
CA ASP A 113 7.03 -34.21 6.37
C ASP A 113 7.87 -33.26 7.23
N ALA A 114 9.20 -33.28 7.03
CA ALA A 114 10.11 -32.34 7.67
C ALA A 114 9.90 -30.90 7.17
N GLU A 115 9.74 -30.70 5.85
CA GLU A 115 9.43 -29.39 5.28
C GLU A 115 8.04 -28.89 5.70
N ARG A 116 7.03 -29.77 5.75
CA ARG A 116 5.70 -29.42 6.26
C ARG A 116 5.75 -28.91 7.71
N ARG A 117 6.54 -29.56 8.57
CA ARG A 117 6.74 -29.12 9.96
C ARG A 117 7.41 -27.76 10.05
N LYS A 118 8.48 -27.52 9.27
CA LYS A 118 9.16 -26.21 9.23
C LYS A 118 8.23 -25.08 8.81
N ILE A 119 7.38 -25.30 7.80
CA ILE A 119 6.40 -24.29 7.35
C ILE A 119 5.37 -24.02 8.45
N ALA A 120 4.87 -25.06 9.12
CA ALA A 120 3.93 -24.92 10.23
C ALA A 120 4.55 -24.13 11.42
N GLU A 121 5.81 -24.41 11.76
CA GLU A 121 6.56 -23.65 12.76
C GLU A 121 6.73 -22.17 12.35
N GLY A 122 7.04 -21.91 11.08
CA GLY A 122 7.11 -20.56 10.52
C GLY A 122 5.78 -19.79 10.60
N GLN A 123 4.65 -20.48 10.39
CA GLN A 123 3.31 -19.92 10.57
C GLN A 123 3.03 -19.56 12.04
N LEU A 124 3.36 -20.44 13.00
CA LEU A 124 3.21 -20.17 14.42
C LEU A 124 4.06 -18.96 14.86
N GLN A 125 5.30 -18.90 14.42
CA GLN A 125 6.19 -17.78 14.67
C GLN A 125 5.66 -16.47 14.07
N SER A 126 5.12 -16.51 12.85
CA SER A 126 4.46 -15.37 12.23
C SER A 126 3.23 -14.92 13.03
N ALA A 127 2.41 -15.87 13.49
CA ALA A 127 1.24 -15.59 14.33
C ALA A 127 1.63 -14.89 15.65
N GLN A 128 2.67 -15.38 16.32
CA GLN A 128 3.21 -14.79 17.55
C GLN A 128 3.76 -13.37 17.32
N TYR A 129 4.43 -13.14 16.19
CA TYR A 129 4.90 -11.81 15.82
C TYR A 129 3.72 -10.85 15.59
N LEU A 130 2.71 -11.26 14.81
CA LEU A 130 1.52 -10.44 14.54
C LEU A 130 0.74 -10.11 15.82
N HIS A 131 0.58 -11.07 16.74
CA HIS A 131 -0.10 -10.88 18.02
C HIS A 131 0.54 -9.77 18.85
N ARG A 132 1.88 -9.66 18.82
CA ARG A 132 2.63 -8.61 19.49
C ARG A 132 2.62 -7.28 18.73
N GLU A 133 2.82 -7.33 17.42
CA GLU A 133 3.10 -6.16 16.58
C GLU A 133 1.84 -5.38 16.18
N LEU A 134 0.76 -6.06 15.79
CA LEU A 134 -0.46 -5.38 15.30
C LEU A 134 -1.08 -4.44 16.34
N PRO A 135 -1.18 -4.79 17.63
CA PRO A 135 -1.69 -3.87 18.65
C PRO A 135 -0.82 -2.61 18.81
N VAL A 136 0.51 -2.69 18.63
CA VAL A 136 1.39 -1.51 18.63
C VAL A 136 0.99 -0.55 17.51
N ARG A 137 0.90 -1.07 16.29
CA ARG A 137 0.60 -0.30 15.08
C ARG A 137 -0.78 0.33 15.11
N LEU A 138 -1.78 -0.40 15.61
CA LEU A 138 -3.14 0.11 15.81
C LEU A 138 -3.19 1.21 16.86
N ALA A 139 -2.56 1.01 18.03
CA ALA A 139 -2.52 2.01 19.08
C ALA A 139 -1.83 3.30 18.62
N GLN A 140 -0.76 3.20 17.83
CA GLN A 140 -0.09 4.35 17.23
C GLN A 140 -0.96 5.06 16.22
N ALA A 141 -1.69 4.34 15.37
CA ALA A 141 -2.62 4.94 14.42
C ALA A 141 -3.78 5.66 15.10
N VAL A 142 -4.38 5.06 16.14
CA VAL A 142 -5.43 5.72 16.96
C VAL A 142 -4.86 6.97 17.64
N THR A 143 -3.65 6.88 18.20
CA THR A 143 -2.99 8.03 18.82
C THR A 143 -2.67 9.13 17.80
N ALA A 144 -2.28 8.76 16.57
CA ALA A 144 -2.03 9.70 15.49
C ALA A 144 -3.32 10.40 15.07
N LEU A 145 -4.42 9.65 14.88
CA LEU A 145 -5.75 10.22 14.66
C LEU A 145 -6.14 11.16 15.80
N ASP A 146 -5.95 10.76 17.06
CA ASP A 146 -6.33 11.59 18.20
C ASP A 146 -5.52 12.91 18.31
N LYS A 147 -4.31 12.97 17.72
CA LYS A 147 -3.50 14.19 17.64
C LYS A 147 -4.01 15.18 16.60
N MET A 148 -4.84 14.73 15.65
CA MET A 148 -5.36 15.56 14.55
C MET A 148 -6.71 16.23 14.89
N LYS A 149 -7.14 16.22 16.15
CA LYS A 149 -8.45 16.75 16.57
C LYS A 149 -8.65 18.23 16.30
N ASP A 150 -7.57 18.98 16.35
CA ASP A 150 -7.55 20.42 16.11
C ASP A 150 -7.75 20.78 14.62
N THR A 151 -7.43 19.87 13.70
CA THR A 151 -7.60 20.09 12.25
C THR A 151 -9.04 19.97 11.77
N GLY A 152 -9.95 19.41 12.60
CA GLY A 152 -11.33 19.14 12.21
C GLY A 152 -11.53 17.86 11.40
N LEU A 153 -10.47 17.26 10.83
CA LEU A 153 -10.53 16.01 10.06
C LEU A 153 -11.20 14.87 10.85
N THR A 154 -10.79 14.70 12.10
CA THR A 154 -11.30 13.62 12.98
C THR A 154 -12.73 13.84 13.44
N SER A 155 -13.30 15.03 13.19
CA SER A 155 -14.69 15.34 13.54
C SER A 155 -15.68 14.82 12.50
N THR A 156 -15.21 14.55 11.28
CA THR A 156 -16.00 14.00 10.18
C THR A 156 -16.45 12.57 10.48
N LEU A 157 -17.64 12.21 10.02
CA LEU A 157 -18.22 10.89 10.28
C LEU A 157 -17.38 9.75 9.69
N PRO A 158 -16.84 9.83 8.45
CA PRO A 158 -15.99 8.78 7.90
C PRO A 158 -14.74 8.51 8.75
N VAL A 159 -14.05 9.56 9.22
CA VAL A 159 -12.82 9.41 10.03
C VAL A 159 -13.12 8.88 11.43
N LYS A 160 -14.26 9.24 12.02
CA LYS A 160 -14.74 8.64 13.28
C LYS A 160 -14.97 7.13 13.14
N ARG A 161 -15.54 6.67 12.02
CA ARG A 161 -15.73 5.24 11.74
C ARG A 161 -14.39 4.50 11.66
N VAL A 162 -13.43 5.04 10.90
CA VAL A 162 -12.06 4.49 10.83
C VAL A 162 -11.43 4.35 12.21
N ARG A 163 -11.57 5.38 13.06
CA ARG A 163 -11.06 5.35 14.42
C ARG A 163 -11.72 4.24 15.25
N GLU A 164 -13.04 4.07 15.17
CA GLU A 164 -13.75 3.00 15.89
C GLU A 164 -13.35 1.61 15.38
N ASP A 165 -13.20 1.44 14.06
CA ASP A 165 -12.74 0.18 13.49
C ASP A 165 -11.34 -0.22 13.98
N TYR A 166 -10.46 0.77 14.13
CA TYR A 166 -9.11 0.54 14.66
C TYR A 166 -9.14 0.19 16.16
N LEU A 167 -10.02 0.82 16.94
CA LEU A 167 -10.26 0.46 18.34
C LEU A 167 -10.83 -0.96 18.45
N GLN A 168 -11.80 -1.31 17.59
CA GLN A 168 -12.39 -2.64 17.56
C GLN A 168 -11.37 -3.72 17.19
N ASN A 169 -10.55 -3.46 16.15
CA ASN A 169 -9.42 -4.32 15.80
C ASN A 169 -8.45 -4.50 16.97
N PHE A 170 -8.15 -3.43 17.69
CA PHE A 170 -7.26 -3.47 18.85
C PHE A 170 -7.83 -4.34 19.97
N ARG A 171 -9.13 -4.16 20.31
CA ARG A 171 -9.82 -4.98 21.32
C ARG A 171 -9.78 -6.46 20.96
N GLU A 172 -10.17 -6.81 19.73
CA GLU A 172 -10.20 -8.21 19.27
C GLU A 172 -8.82 -8.88 19.32
N LEU A 173 -7.76 -8.15 18.98
CA LEU A 173 -6.40 -8.67 19.06
C LEU A 173 -5.91 -8.85 20.51
N GLN A 174 -6.29 -7.95 21.42
CA GLN A 174 -5.94 -8.06 22.84
C GLN A 174 -6.72 -9.17 23.55
N GLU A 175 -7.98 -9.38 23.17
CA GLU A 175 -8.83 -10.45 23.72
C GLU A 175 -8.50 -11.82 23.13
N SER A 176 -7.84 -11.86 21.95
CA SER A 176 -7.36 -13.10 21.36
C SER A 176 -6.18 -13.68 22.18
N PRO A 177 -6.21 -14.96 22.56
CA PRO A 177 -5.08 -15.61 23.19
C PRO A 177 -3.88 -15.62 22.24
N ARG A 178 -2.68 -15.49 22.80
CA ARG A 178 -1.45 -15.64 22.04
C ARG A 178 -1.28 -17.11 21.65
N PRO A 179 -1.02 -17.43 20.37
CA PRO A 179 -0.79 -18.81 19.96
C PRO A 179 0.60 -19.27 20.42
N HIS A 180 0.63 -20.30 21.24
CA HIS A 180 1.83 -21.01 21.70
C HIS A 180 2.02 -22.32 20.97
N GLU A 181 0.93 -22.95 20.53
CA GLU A 181 0.92 -24.23 19.81
C GLU A 181 0.20 -24.12 18.45
N LEU A 182 0.43 -25.08 17.56
CA LEU A 182 -0.11 -25.09 16.20
C LEU A 182 -1.65 -25.13 16.17
N GLU A 183 -2.29 -25.80 17.14
CA GLU A 183 -3.75 -25.90 17.21
C GLU A 183 -4.41 -24.54 17.46
N GLN A 184 -3.67 -23.60 18.08
CA GLN A 184 -4.16 -22.26 18.40
C GLN A 184 -4.02 -21.29 17.23
N VAL A 185 -3.19 -21.61 16.22
CA VAL A 185 -2.93 -20.77 15.04
C VAL A 185 -4.22 -20.52 14.27
N ALA A 186 -5.09 -21.53 14.12
CA ALA A 186 -6.34 -21.40 13.37
C ALA A 186 -7.27 -20.33 13.97
N ALA A 187 -7.43 -20.31 15.30
CA ALA A 187 -8.27 -19.33 15.99
C ALA A 187 -7.72 -17.90 15.84
N PHE A 188 -6.41 -17.72 16.01
CA PHE A 188 -5.77 -16.41 15.79
C PHE A 188 -5.87 -15.96 14.33
N THR A 189 -5.74 -16.90 13.38
CA THR A 189 -5.88 -16.61 11.96
C THR A 189 -7.22 -15.98 11.62
N GLU A 190 -8.30 -16.48 12.23
CA GLU A 190 -9.63 -15.93 12.02
C GLU A 190 -9.77 -14.51 12.59
N THR A 191 -9.12 -14.21 13.71
CA THR A 191 -9.01 -12.83 14.22
C THR A 191 -8.29 -11.92 13.23
N VAL A 192 -7.16 -12.38 12.65
CA VAL A 192 -6.42 -11.59 11.63
C VAL A 192 -7.25 -11.37 10.36
N ARG A 193 -8.05 -12.36 9.92
CA ARG A 193 -8.97 -12.21 8.78
C ARG A 193 -9.99 -11.11 9.02
N ARG A 194 -10.63 -11.09 10.21
CA ARG A 194 -11.58 -10.03 10.58
C ARG A 194 -10.92 -8.65 10.59
N VAL A 195 -9.71 -8.54 11.16
CA VAL A 195 -8.94 -7.29 11.18
C VAL A 195 -8.64 -6.78 9.76
N GLN A 196 -8.19 -7.68 8.86
CA GLN A 196 -7.90 -7.33 7.47
C GLN A 196 -9.17 -6.88 6.72
N LYS A 197 -10.29 -7.60 6.91
CA LYS A 197 -11.57 -7.31 6.25
C LYS A 197 -12.15 -5.97 6.71
N ARG A 198 -12.19 -5.72 8.02
CA ARG A 198 -12.71 -4.47 8.61
C ARG A 198 -11.91 -3.26 8.15
N GLY A 199 -10.59 -3.40 8.00
CA GLY A 199 -9.76 -2.32 7.50
C GLY A 199 -9.83 -2.11 5.99
N SER A 200 -10.70 -2.76 5.20
CA SER A 200 -10.61 -2.71 3.73
C SER A 200 -10.94 -1.34 3.12
N ASP A 201 -11.91 -0.61 3.68
CA ASP A 201 -12.44 0.65 3.15
C ASP A 201 -11.78 1.91 3.72
N THR A 202 -10.80 1.78 4.63
CA THR A 202 -10.22 2.93 5.34
C THR A 202 -9.69 4.03 4.43
N VAL A 203 -9.09 3.71 3.27
CA VAL A 203 -8.57 4.75 2.35
C VAL A 203 -9.72 5.58 1.78
N LEU A 204 -10.81 4.91 1.39
CA LEU A 204 -12.03 5.56 0.92
C LEU A 204 -12.64 6.43 2.03
N GLN A 205 -12.81 5.88 3.24
CA GLN A 205 -13.35 6.64 4.38
C GLN A 205 -12.48 7.88 4.71
N MET A 206 -11.16 7.75 4.69
CA MET A 206 -10.27 8.89 4.90
C MET A 206 -10.40 9.93 3.77
N ALA A 207 -10.55 9.50 2.52
CA ALA A 207 -10.79 10.40 1.39
C ALA A 207 -12.14 11.12 1.51
N CYS A 208 -13.23 10.41 1.86
CA CYS A 208 -14.53 11.01 2.13
C CYS A 208 -14.46 12.01 3.29
N GLY A 209 -13.74 11.68 4.36
CA GLY A 209 -13.54 12.59 5.49
C GLY A 209 -12.78 13.86 5.11
N LEU A 210 -11.76 13.73 4.27
CA LEU A 210 -11.04 14.90 3.75
C LEU A 210 -11.95 15.75 2.84
N GLN A 211 -12.76 15.13 1.99
CA GLN A 211 -13.75 15.85 1.16
C GLN A 211 -14.80 16.58 2.00
N ASP A 212 -15.32 15.95 3.06
CA ASP A 212 -16.26 16.58 3.99
C ASP A 212 -15.62 17.78 4.70
N LEU A 213 -14.36 17.65 5.11
CA LEU A 213 -13.58 18.74 5.70
C LEU A 213 -13.44 19.91 4.72
N MET A 214 -13.06 19.63 3.47
CA MET A 214 -12.89 20.62 2.41
C MET A 214 -14.21 21.33 2.04
N ARG A 215 -15.35 20.62 2.07
CA ARG A 215 -16.69 21.18 1.83
C ARG A 215 -17.17 22.07 2.99
N GLY A 216 -16.67 21.83 4.21
CA GLY A 216 -17.06 22.55 5.42
C GLY A 216 -16.63 24.02 5.49
N GLY A 217 -15.95 24.56 4.47
CA GLY A 217 -15.69 25.99 4.32
C GLY A 217 -14.72 26.60 5.35
N LYS A 218 -14.18 25.80 6.27
CA LYS A 218 -13.06 26.23 7.10
C LYS A 218 -11.88 26.36 6.16
N ARG A 219 -11.51 27.60 5.85
CA ARG A 219 -10.27 27.93 5.15
C ARG A 219 -9.15 27.36 6.00
N GLU A 220 -8.73 26.14 5.70
CA GLU A 220 -7.62 25.52 6.40
C GLU A 220 -6.43 26.44 6.18
N GLU A 221 -5.88 26.95 7.27
CA GLU A 221 -4.58 27.58 7.24
C GLU A 221 -3.63 26.62 6.52
N SER A 222 -2.80 27.12 5.62
CA SER A 222 -1.81 26.33 4.86
C SER A 222 -1.05 25.34 5.77
N GLU A 223 -0.88 25.71 7.04
CA GLU A 223 -0.32 24.89 8.11
C GLU A 223 -1.16 23.66 8.52
N ALA A 224 -2.49 23.78 8.63
CA ALA A 224 -3.37 22.65 8.98
C ALA A 224 -3.36 21.59 7.88
N LEU A 225 -3.43 22.02 6.61
CA LEU A 225 -3.31 21.14 5.44
C LEU A 225 -1.96 20.43 5.37
N GLY A 226 -0.88 21.17 5.64
CA GLY A 226 0.47 20.58 5.73
C GLY A 226 0.54 19.49 6.81
N ARG A 227 -0.01 19.74 7.99
CA ARG A 227 -0.07 18.74 9.08
C ARG A 227 -0.93 17.53 8.73
N ILE A 228 -2.06 17.73 8.04
CA ILE A 228 -2.89 16.63 7.54
C ILE A 228 -2.11 15.78 6.55
N GLN A 229 -1.38 16.39 5.62
CA GLN A 229 -0.57 15.67 4.64
C GLN A 229 0.50 14.81 5.33
N ASP A 230 1.29 15.39 6.23
CA ASP A 230 2.33 14.68 6.98
C ASP A 230 1.73 13.51 7.79
N PHE A 231 0.57 13.75 8.42
CA PHE A 231 -0.18 12.71 9.11
C PHE A 231 -0.65 11.59 8.17
N LEU A 232 -1.20 11.92 7.00
CA LEU A 232 -1.71 10.95 6.05
C LEU A 232 -0.57 10.07 5.50
N ASP A 233 0.60 10.64 5.27
CA ASP A 233 1.77 9.89 4.80
C ASP A 233 2.19 8.83 5.84
N ASP A 234 2.35 9.22 7.11
CA ASP A 234 2.66 8.29 8.21
C ASP A 234 1.54 7.26 8.43
N PHE A 235 0.28 7.71 8.38
CA PHE A 235 -0.89 6.87 8.58
C PHE A 235 -1.01 5.81 7.49
N TYR A 236 -0.84 6.19 6.22
CA TYR A 236 -0.88 5.26 5.09
C TYR A 236 0.34 4.35 5.06
N GLN A 237 1.54 4.83 5.45
CA GLN A 237 2.71 3.96 5.56
C GLN A 237 2.50 2.86 6.61
N ASN A 238 2.00 3.22 7.80
CA ASN A 238 1.68 2.24 8.85
C ASN A 238 0.60 1.25 8.39
N ARG A 239 -0.42 1.74 7.68
CA ARG A 239 -1.50 0.93 7.14
C ARG A 239 -1.02 -0.06 6.06
N VAL A 240 -0.18 0.39 5.12
CA VAL A 240 0.42 -0.49 4.10
C VAL A 240 1.22 -1.59 4.77
N ALA A 241 2.01 -1.26 5.80
CA ALA A 241 2.76 -2.24 6.57
C ALA A 241 1.83 -3.26 7.26
N MET A 242 0.76 -2.81 7.91
CA MET A 242 -0.22 -3.72 8.53
C MET A 242 -0.92 -4.61 7.50
N ARG A 243 -1.35 -4.05 6.35
CA ARG A 243 -2.00 -4.81 5.27
C ARG A 243 -1.06 -5.87 4.71
N PHE A 244 0.22 -5.53 4.53
CA PHE A 244 1.25 -6.47 4.12
C PHE A 244 1.43 -7.59 5.15
N LEU A 245 1.62 -7.27 6.43
CA LEU A 245 1.83 -8.27 7.49
C LEU A 245 0.64 -9.23 7.61
N CYS A 246 -0.58 -8.70 7.69
CA CYS A 246 -1.79 -9.52 7.77
C CYS A 246 -1.97 -10.35 6.49
N GLY A 247 -1.83 -9.73 5.32
CA GLY A 247 -2.02 -10.42 4.04
C GLY A 247 -0.99 -11.50 3.79
N HIS A 248 0.28 -11.25 4.11
CA HIS A 248 1.35 -12.23 4.00
C HIS A 248 1.08 -13.42 4.92
N TYR A 249 0.78 -13.18 6.19
CA TYR A 249 0.43 -14.22 7.14
C TYR A 249 -0.80 -15.05 6.70
N LEU A 250 -1.85 -14.39 6.23
CA LEU A 250 -3.06 -15.09 5.77
C LEU A 250 -2.78 -15.90 4.51
N ALA A 251 -1.97 -15.38 3.59
CA ALA A 251 -1.55 -16.11 2.40
C ALA A 251 -0.68 -17.32 2.76
N LEU A 252 0.12 -17.28 3.84
CA LEU A 252 0.83 -18.46 4.35
C LEU A 252 -0.13 -19.53 4.86
N SER A 253 -1.25 -19.12 5.47
CA SER A 253 -2.25 -20.04 6.03
C SER A 253 -3.15 -20.71 4.99
N SER A 254 -3.11 -20.25 3.72
CA SER A 254 -3.83 -20.85 2.60
C SER A 254 -2.90 -21.71 1.73
N THR A 255 -3.48 -22.40 0.75
CA THR A 255 -2.73 -23.18 -0.24
C THR A 255 -1.64 -22.31 -0.89
N GLN A 256 -0.36 -22.69 -0.70
CA GLN A 256 0.75 -21.98 -1.32
C GLN A 256 0.72 -22.17 -2.83
N ARG A 257 0.98 -21.08 -3.56
CA ARG A 257 1.16 -21.10 -5.01
C ARG A 257 2.64 -21.31 -5.33
N ASP A 258 2.93 -22.00 -6.41
CA ASP A 258 4.31 -22.21 -6.86
C ASP A 258 5.02 -20.87 -7.08
N GLY A 259 6.24 -20.74 -6.54
CA GLY A 259 7.03 -19.51 -6.61
C GLY A 259 6.65 -18.41 -5.62
N PHE A 260 5.63 -18.63 -4.78
CA PHE A 260 5.20 -17.71 -3.73
C PHE A 260 5.59 -18.17 -2.33
N VAL A 261 5.86 -17.19 -1.47
CA VAL A 261 5.89 -17.34 -0.01
C VAL A 261 4.94 -16.28 0.55
N GLY A 262 3.77 -16.72 0.99
CA GLY A 262 2.68 -15.81 1.34
C GLY A 262 2.32 -14.92 0.14
N LEU A 263 2.44 -13.59 0.30
CA LEU A 263 2.18 -12.62 -0.77
C LEU A 263 3.37 -12.38 -1.73
N VAL A 264 4.56 -12.88 -1.40
CA VAL A 264 5.79 -12.51 -2.10
C VAL A 264 6.11 -13.57 -3.14
N GLN A 265 6.26 -13.17 -4.40
CA GLN A 265 6.75 -14.03 -5.47
C GLN A 265 8.25 -13.78 -5.65
N ARG A 266 9.06 -14.84 -5.73
CA ARG A 266 10.54 -14.72 -5.78
C ARG A 266 11.11 -14.36 -7.16
N GLY A 267 10.31 -14.48 -8.21
CA GLY A 267 10.70 -14.21 -9.60
C GLY A 267 9.59 -13.52 -10.38
N VAL A 268 9.26 -12.30 -9.98
CA VAL A 268 8.24 -11.47 -10.63
C VAL A 268 8.80 -10.88 -11.92
N SER A 269 8.17 -11.15 -13.06
CA SER A 269 8.48 -10.44 -14.31
C SER A 269 7.84 -9.05 -14.31
N LEU A 270 8.66 -8.02 -14.14
CA LEU A 270 8.21 -6.63 -14.21
C LEU A 270 7.61 -6.30 -15.58
N ALA A 271 8.18 -6.85 -16.66
CA ALA A 271 7.63 -6.68 -18.00
C ALA A 271 6.20 -7.23 -18.10
N GLY A 272 5.95 -8.42 -17.55
CA GLY A 272 4.62 -9.03 -17.52
C GLY A 272 3.61 -8.21 -16.70
N ILE A 273 4.03 -7.70 -15.54
CA ILE A 273 3.17 -6.82 -14.73
C ILE A 273 2.84 -5.54 -15.49
N VAL A 274 3.83 -4.91 -16.14
CA VAL A 274 3.63 -3.69 -16.91
C VAL A 274 2.64 -3.91 -18.05
N GLN A 275 2.78 -5.01 -18.78
CA GLN A 275 1.85 -5.37 -19.87
C GLN A 275 0.41 -5.54 -19.35
N SER A 276 0.24 -6.28 -18.24
CA SER A 276 -1.07 -6.45 -17.60
C SER A 276 -1.68 -5.10 -17.18
N ALA A 277 -0.89 -4.26 -16.50
CA ALA A 277 -1.35 -2.96 -16.02
C ALA A 277 -1.65 -1.99 -17.17
N ALA A 278 -0.95 -2.10 -18.30
CA ALA A 278 -1.20 -1.29 -19.49
C ALA A 278 -2.53 -1.63 -20.15
N VAL A 279 -2.88 -2.92 -20.24
CA VAL A 279 -4.18 -3.36 -20.76
C VAL A 279 -5.32 -2.88 -19.86
N GLU A 280 -5.18 -3.03 -18.54
CA GLU A 280 -6.19 -2.56 -17.58
C GLU A 280 -6.33 -1.03 -17.62
N ALA A 281 -5.22 -0.29 -17.62
CA ALA A 281 -5.23 1.18 -17.74
C ALA A 281 -5.89 1.64 -19.06
N ALA A 282 -5.61 0.96 -20.17
CA ALA A 282 -6.22 1.25 -21.47
C ALA A 282 -7.74 1.02 -21.44
N SER A 283 -8.20 -0.10 -20.87
CA SER A 283 -9.63 -0.39 -20.69
C SER A 283 -10.34 0.71 -19.89
N ILE A 284 -9.76 1.11 -18.75
CA ILE A 284 -10.29 2.19 -17.90
C ILE A 284 -10.31 3.52 -18.67
N CYS A 285 -9.25 3.85 -19.39
CA CYS A 285 -9.14 5.09 -20.16
C CYS A 285 -10.15 5.13 -21.31
N CYS A 286 -10.29 4.05 -22.08
CA CYS A 286 -11.27 3.93 -23.15
C CYS A 286 -12.70 4.05 -22.61
N HIS A 287 -13.00 3.43 -21.47
CA HIS A 287 -14.32 3.55 -20.85
C HIS A 287 -14.63 5.00 -20.44
N ALA A 288 -13.64 5.70 -19.88
CA ALA A 288 -13.81 7.07 -19.41
C ALA A 288 -13.79 8.14 -20.52
N LEU A 289 -12.97 7.97 -21.56
CA LEU A 289 -12.67 9.01 -22.55
C LEU A 289 -13.01 8.61 -24.00
N GLY A 290 -13.52 7.40 -24.22
CA GLY A 290 -13.88 6.85 -25.53
C GLY A 290 -12.70 6.29 -26.33
N ALA A 291 -11.46 6.64 -25.97
CA ALA A 291 -10.22 6.11 -26.55
C ALA A 291 -9.06 6.27 -25.56
N CYS A 292 -7.90 5.68 -25.87
CA CYS A 292 -6.68 5.79 -25.05
C CYS A 292 -5.42 5.93 -25.93
N PRO A 293 -4.30 6.43 -25.41
CA PRO A 293 -3.01 6.33 -26.10
C PRO A 293 -2.51 4.89 -26.06
N GLU A 294 -1.68 4.51 -27.03
CA GLU A 294 -0.92 3.26 -26.96
C GLU A 294 0.15 3.33 -25.85
N VAL A 295 0.49 2.17 -25.28
CA VAL A 295 1.57 2.03 -24.30
C VAL A 295 2.72 1.24 -24.90
N ARG A 296 3.89 1.86 -25.01
CA ARG A 296 5.12 1.22 -25.47
C ARG A 296 5.98 0.80 -24.29
N LEU A 297 6.20 -0.51 -24.15
CA LEU A 297 7.14 -1.07 -23.18
C LEU A 297 8.53 -1.22 -23.79
N SER A 298 9.54 -0.65 -23.13
CA SER A 298 10.96 -0.86 -23.43
C SER A 298 11.64 -1.57 -22.25
N VAL A 299 12.26 -2.72 -22.48
CA VAL A 299 12.97 -3.49 -21.45
C VAL A 299 14.45 -3.56 -21.82
N ASP A 300 15.30 -3.09 -20.92
CA ASP A 300 16.75 -3.22 -21.07
C ASP A 300 17.17 -4.70 -20.96
N PRO A 301 17.88 -5.27 -21.95
CA PRO A 301 18.35 -6.66 -21.90
C PRO A 301 19.24 -7.00 -20.69
N ALA A 302 19.93 -6.00 -20.11
CA ALA A 302 20.77 -6.19 -18.93
C ALA A 302 19.96 -6.29 -17.61
N GLY A 303 18.68 -5.92 -17.64
CA GLY A 303 17.73 -6.16 -16.56
C GLY A 303 16.86 -7.36 -16.92
N ASP A 304 17.11 -8.54 -16.34
CA ASP A 304 16.22 -9.71 -16.50
C ASP A 304 14.78 -9.44 -16.03
N GLY A 305 14.55 -8.29 -15.37
CA GLY A 305 13.24 -7.83 -14.92
C GLY A 305 12.66 -8.70 -13.82
N LEU A 306 13.43 -9.65 -13.28
CA LEU A 306 13.00 -10.57 -12.24
C LEU A 306 13.33 -10.02 -10.87
N VAL A 307 12.30 -9.78 -10.06
CA VAL A 307 12.43 -9.25 -8.70
C VAL A 307 11.62 -10.07 -7.70
N ALA A 308 12.07 -10.10 -6.46
CA ALA A 308 11.28 -10.61 -5.35
C ALA A 308 10.35 -9.49 -4.85
N ALA A 309 9.05 -9.59 -5.12
CA ALA A 309 8.09 -8.54 -4.80
C ALA A 309 6.70 -9.12 -4.53
N VAL A 310 5.79 -8.26 -4.06
CA VAL A 310 4.35 -8.55 -4.06
C VAL A 310 3.80 -8.09 -5.41
N PRO A 311 3.42 -9.00 -6.34
CA PRO A 311 3.01 -8.63 -7.70
C PRO A 311 1.88 -7.61 -7.72
N GLU A 312 0.86 -7.81 -6.87
CA GLU A 312 -0.30 -6.93 -6.77
C GLU A 312 0.09 -5.48 -6.39
N TYR A 313 1.12 -5.29 -5.58
CA TYR A 313 1.54 -3.96 -5.13
C TYR A 313 2.27 -3.22 -6.27
N VAL A 314 3.14 -3.94 -6.99
CA VAL A 314 3.84 -3.39 -8.15
C VAL A 314 2.84 -3.06 -9.26
N HIS A 315 1.90 -3.96 -9.52
CA HIS A 315 0.81 -3.76 -10.48
C HIS A 315 -0.01 -2.52 -10.14
N TYR A 316 -0.47 -2.38 -8.90
CA TYR A 316 -1.24 -1.21 -8.46
C TYR A 316 -0.51 0.10 -8.72
N VAL A 317 0.79 0.18 -8.36
CA VAL A 317 1.56 1.40 -8.60
C VAL A 317 1.64 1.69 -10.10
N ILE A 318 1.99 0.71 -10.93
CA ILE A 318 2.10 0.91 -12.38
C ILE A 318 0.76 1.32 -13.00
N LEU A 319 -0.34 0.67 -12.60
CA LEU A 319 -1.69 1.00 -13.04
C LEU A 319 -2.04 2.47 -12.76
N GLU A 320 -1.80 2.94 -11.53
CA GLU A 320 -2.07 4.34 -11.17
C GLU A 320 -1.17 5.33 -11.92
N LEU A 321 0.08 4.95 -12.22
CA LEU A 321 0.96 5.78 -13.07
C LEU A 321 0.43 5.88 -14.50
N LEU A 322 0.08 4.74 -15.10
CA LEU A 322 -0.40 4.68 -16.47
C LEU A 322 -1.73 5.40 -16.63
N LYS A 323 -2.69 5.22 -15.70
CA LYS A 323 -3.96 5.98 -15.70
C LYS A 323 -3.73 7.49 -15.74
N ASN A 324 -2.80 7.99 -14.91
CA ASN A 324 -2.48 9.41 -14.86
C ASN A 324 -1.83 9.90 -16.16
N SER A 325 -0.83 9.17 -16.68
CA SER A 325 -0.15 9.50 -17.94
C SER A 325 -1.08 9.44 -19.15
N MET A 326 -1.95 8.44 -19.23
CA MET A 326 -2.96 8.32 -20.28
C MET A 326 -3.94 9.48 -20.25
N ARG A 327 -4.49 9.79 -19.07
CA ARG A 327 -5.41 10.92 -18.88
C ARG A 327 -4.77 12.23 -19.33
N ALA A 328 -3.54 12.53 -18.87
CA ALA A 328 -2.85 13.76 -19.23
C ALA A 328 -2.62 13.87 -20.74
N THR A 329 -2.21 12.77 -21.38
CA THR A 329 -2.01 12.71 -22.84
C THR A 329 -3.32 12.94 -23.60
N MET A 330 -4.41 12.27 -23.19
CA MET A 330 -5.72 12.44 -23.82
C MET A 330 -6.27 13.86 -23.63
N GLN A 331 -6.03 14.50 -22.49
CA GLN A 331 -6.46 15.88 -22.26
C GLN A 331 -5.69 16.88 -23.12
N ALA A 332 -4.39 16.63 -23.36
CA ALA A 332 -3.55 17.51 -24.17
C ALA A 332 -3.80 17.38 -25.68
N HIS A 333 -4.08 16.16 -26.17
CA HIS A 333 -4.09 15.86 -27.62
C HIS A 333 -5.42 15.31 -28.15
N GLY A 334 -6.32 14.83 -27.30
CA GLY A 334 -7.55 14.10 -27.69
C GLY A 334 -8.69 14.96 -28.25
N GLY A 335 -8.44 16.23 -28.59
CA GLY A 335 -9.38 17.12 -29.28
C GLY A 335 -10.69 17.42 -28.54
N GLY A 336 -10.78 18.57 -27.85
CA GLY A 336 -11.99 19.36 -27.57
C GLY A 336 -13.20 18.75 -26.83
N LYS A 337 -13.34 17.43 -26.69
CA LYS A 337 -14.45 16.75 -26.00
C LYS A 337 -14.09 16.22 -24.61
N ALA A 338 -12.86 16.43 -24.13
CA ALA A 338 -12.40 16.03 -22.80
C ALA A 338 -12.83 17.04 -21.69
N GLY A 339 -14.09 17.48 -21.75
CA GLY A 339 -14.69 18.44 -20.82
C GLY A 339 -15.72 17.80 -19.90
N VAL A 340 -15.46 16.59 -19.38
CA VAL A 340 -16.21 16.06 -18.23
C VAL A 340 -15.17 15.48 -17.28
N GLY A 341 -15.17 15.98 -16.04
CA GLY A 341 -14.27 15.53 -15.00
C GLY A 341 -14.41 14.02 -14.79
N MET A 342 -13.28 13.33 -14.57
CA MET A 342 -13.33 12.02 -13.94
C MET A 342 -13.92 12.22 -12.53
N ASP A 343 -15.21 11.94 -12.37
CA ASP A 343 -15.79 11.76 -11.06
C ASP A 343 -15.22 10.46 -10.48
N VAL A 344 -14.67 10.55 -9.27
CA VAL A 344 -14.08 9.44 -8.50
C VAL A 344 -15.06 8.25 -8.33
N ALA A 345 -16.36 8.48 -8.55
CA ALA A 345 -17.40 7.45 -8.51
C ALA A 345 -17.29 6.39 -9.63
N ALA A 346 -16.77 6.74 -10.82
CA ALA A 346 -16.62 5.77 -11.92
C ALA A 346 -15.52 4.72 -11.66
N GLU A 347 -14.69 4.94 -10.63
CA GLU A 347 -13.51 4.12 -10.31
C GLU A 347 -13.87 2.85 -9.50
N GLU A 348 -14.96 2.87 -8.74
CA GLU A 348 -15.47 1.69 -8.02
C GLU A 348 -16.39 0.82 -8.89
N ASP A 349 -17.25 1.44 -9.71
CA ASP A 349 -18.20 0.71 -10.57
C ASP A 349 -17.49 -0.19 -11.60
N ALA A 350 -16.38 0.27 -12.19
CA ALA A 350 -15.58 -0.53 -13.13
C ALA A 350 -14.89 -1.74 -12.45
N ARG A 351 -14.43 -1.59 -11.19
CA ARG A 351 -13.75 -2.66 -10.44
C ARG A 351 -14.70 -3.71 -9.88
N VAL A 352 -15.95 -3.34 -9.59
CA VAL A 352 -16.99 -4.27 -9.11
C VAL A 352 -17.53 -5.12 -10.26
N GLN A 353 -17.77 -4.53 -11.44
CA GLN A 353 -18.29 -5.26 -12.61
C GLN A 353 -17.32 -6.32 -13.15
N GLU A 354 -16.00 -6.10 -13.13
CA GLU A 354 -15.03 -7.14 -13.53
C GLU A 354 -14.94 -8.31 -12.53
N ARG A 355 -15.23 -8.09 -11.24
CA ARG A 355 -15.24 -9.17 -10.23
C ARG A 355 -16.48 -10.03 -10.28
N GLU A 356 -17.60 -9.50 -10.75
CA GLU A 356 -18.87 -10.22 -10.88
C GLU A 356 -19.08 -10.81 -12.30
N GLY A 357 -18.28 -10.41 -13.30
CA GLY A 357 -18.41 -10.80 -14.71
C GLY A 357 -17.34 -11.76 -15.26
N ALA A 358 -16.74 -12.62 -14.43
CA ALA A 358 -15.68 -13.56 -14.87
C ALA A 358 -16.19 -14.78 -15.70
N GLU A 359 -17.43 -14.75 -16.18
CA GLU A 359 -17.97 -15.71 -17.15
C GLU A 359 -18.70 -14.94 -18.25
N GLU A 360 -17.96 -14.44 -19.24
CA GLU A 360 -18.27 -14.45 -20.67
C GLU A 360 -17.30 -13.54 -21.43
N GLY A 361 -16.68 -14.07 -22.49
CA GLY A 361 -15.66 -13.40 -23.29
C GLY A 361 -16.17 -12.24 -24.14
N GLY A 362 -16.50 -11.11 -23.50
CA GLY A 362 -16.67 -9.82 -24.16
C GLY A 362 -15.37 -9.02 -24.09
N GLY A 363 -14.48 -9.18 -25.08
CA GLY A 363 -13.30 -8.32 -25.18
C GLY A 363 -13.74 -6.86 -25.26
N SER A 364 -13.40 -6.05 -24.25
CA SER A 364 -13.52 -4.60 -24.35
C SER A 364 -12.69 -4.17 -25.57
N ASN A 365 -13.35 -3.66 -26.59
CA ASN A 365 -12.65 -3.25 -27.81
C ASN A 365 -11.85 -1.99 -27.46
N ILE A 366 -10.56 -2.14 -27.16
CA ILE A 366 -9.67 -1.03 -26.84
C ILE A 366 -9.52 -0.19 -28.12
N VAL A 367 -9.93 1.08 -28.03
CA VAL A 367 -9.83 2.05 -29.13
C VAL A 367 -8.62 2.94 -28.88
N PHE A 368 -7.62 2.85 -29.76
CA PHE A 368 -6.45 3.71 -29.71
C PHE A 368 -6.71 5.03 -30.43
N ALA A 369 -6.38 6.15 -29.78
CA ALA A 369 -6.45 7.47 -30.36
C ALA A 369 -5.15 7.80 -31.13
N ASP A 370 -5.25 8.64 -32.16
CA ASP A 370 -4.10 9.21 -32.86
C ASP A 370 -3.47 10.34 -32.02
N VAL A 371 -2.80 9.94 -30.94
CA VAL A 371 -2.12 10.82 -29.96
C VAL A 371 -0.78 10.20 -29.58
N PRO A 372 0.17 10.97 -29.00
CA PRO A 372 1.46 10.43 -28.61
C PRO A 372 1.35 9.24 -27.65
N GLU A 373 2.21 8.24 -27.84
CA GLU A 373 2.24 7.06 -26.99
C GLU A 373 2.78 7.36 -25.58
N VAL A 374 2.31 6.60 -24.60
CA VAL A 374 2.91 6.56 -23.26
C VAL A 374 4.02 5.50 -23.25
N VAL A 375 5.23 5.89 -22.87
CA VAL A 375 6.40 4.99 -22.85
C VAL A 375 6.72 4.59 -21.42
N ILE A 376 6.84 3.29 -21.18
CA ILE A 376 7.34 2.75 -19.92
C ILE A 376 8.62 1.96 -20.16
N SER A 377 9.68 2.31 -19.43
CA SER A 377 10.97 1.63 -19.52
C SER A 377 11.32 0.90 -18.22
N VAL A 378 11.80 -0.34 -18.36
CA VAL A 378 12.36 -1.15 -17.29
C VAL A 378 13.87 -1.19 -17.52
N ARG A 379 14.65 -0.61 -16.61
CA ARG A 379 16.11 -0.52 -16.73
C ARG A 379 16.80 -0.81 -15.41
N PRO A 380 18.01 -1.38 -15.42
CA PRO A 380 18.81 -1.50 -14.20
C PRO A 380 19.10 -0.12 -13.60
N HIS A 381 19.21 -0.05 -12.27
CA HIS A 381 19.60 1.14 -11.53
C HIS A 381 20.57 0.77 -10.41
N GLY A 382 21.86 0.98 -10.67
CA GLY A 382 22.89 0.42 -9.79
C GLY A 382 22.97 -1.11 -9.88
N GLU A 383 23.65 -1.72 -8.93
CA GLU A 383 23.83 -3.18 -8.85
C GLU A 383 22.56 -3.88 -8.35
N ASP A 384 21.86 -3.20 -7.42
CA ASP A 384 20.80 -3.80 -6.63
C ASP A 384 19.41 -3.30 -6.97
N ASP A 385 19.20 -2.39 -7.93
CA ASP A 385 17.85 -1.88 -8.21
C ASP A 385 17.46 -2.01 -9.69
N VAL A 386 16.15 -2.02 -9.90
CA VAL A 386 15.48 -1.88 -11.19
C VAL A 386 14.65 -0.60 -11.14
N MET A 387 14.81 0.26 -12.13
CA MET A 387 14.05 1.48 -12.28
C MET A 387 13.00 1.32 -13.38
N LEU A 388 11.77 1.66 -13.02
CA LEU A 388 10.62 1.81 -13.89
C LEU A 388 10.42 3.30 -14.16
N VAL A 389 10.49 3.71 -15.43
CA VAL A 389 10.26 5.11 -15.82
C VAL A 389 9.08 5.18 -16.77
N VAL A 390 8.05 5.92 -16.36
CA VAL A 390 6.89 6.25 -17.20
C VAL A 390 7.07 7.66 -17.76
N THR A 391 6.96 7.79 -19.08
CA THR A 391 7.09 9.04 -19.82
C THR A 391 5.86 9.24 -20.69
N ASP A 392 5.31 10.44 -20.67
CA ASP A 392 4.17 10.84 -21.48
C ASP A 392 4.39 12.24 -22.08
N GLN A 393 3.52 12.62 -23.02
CA GLN A 393 3.52 13.96 -23.64
C GLN A 393 2.28 14.76 -23.24
N GLY A 394 1.77 14.60 -22.02
CA GLY A 394 0.57 15.24 -21.51
C GLY A 394 0.72 16.72 -21.11
N GLY A 395 1.72 17.44 -21.64
CA GLY A 395 1.94 18.86 -21.35
C GLY A 395 2.78 19.16 -20.08
N GLY A 396 3.13 18.13 -19.31
CA GLY A 396 4.00 18.25 -18.13
C GLY A 396 3.32 18.94 -16.93
N ILE A 397 4.03 18.97 -15.81
CA ILE A 397 3.57 19.63 -14.58
C ILE A 397 4.54 20.79 -14.29
N PRO A 398 4.07 22.05 -14.16
CA PRO A 398 4.91 23.18 -13.80
C PRO A 398 5.74 22.88 -12.54
N ALA A 399 6.98 23.37 -12.46
CA ALA A 399 7.85 23.10 -11.30
C ALA A 399 7.19 23.52 -9.96
N GLU A 400 6.46 24.64 -9.99
CA GLU A 400 5.66 25.14 -8.88
C GLU A 400 4.50 24.21 -8.52
N ALA A 401 3.97 23.44 -9.46
CA ALA A 401 2.95 22.42 -9.25
C ALA A 401 3.52 21.05 -8.87
N THR A 402 4.80 20.76 -9.17
CA THR A 402 5.51 19.59 -8.65
C THR A 402 5.97 19.75 -7.21
N ASP A 403 6.23 20.99 -6.77
CA ASP A 403 6.59 21.35 -5.39
C ASP A 403 5.46 21.98 -4.58
N LYS A 404 4.32 22.31 -5.20
CA LYS A 404 3.04 22.31 -4.51
C LYS A 404 2.90 20.92 -3.89
N PRO A 405 2.87 20.76 -2.55
CA PRO A 405 2.04 19.69 -2.04
C PRO A 405 0.65 19.97 -2.60
N THR A 406 -0.15 18.94 -2.65
CA THR A 406 -1.58 19.11 -2.46
C THR A 406 -1.79 20.16 -1.35
N LEU A 407 -2.04 21.41 -1.78
CA LEU A 407 -2.02 22.70 -1.06
C LEU A 407 -0.71 23.15 -0.35
N ARG A 408 0.31 23.67 -1.08
CA ARG A 408 1.14 24.81 -0.58
C ARG A 408 1.09 25.90 -1.63
N SER A 409 0.48 27.02 -1.27
CA SER A 409 0.86 28.30 -1.84
C SER A 409 1.89 28.94 -0.91
N GLU A 410 3.05 29.27 -1.49
CA GLU A 410 3.92 30.44 -1.22
C GLU A 410 4.36 30.66 0.25
N PHE A 411 5.65 30.78 0.56
CA PHE A 411 6.44 31.97 0.22
C PHE A 411 7.94 31.68 0.17
N ARG A 412 8.60 32.32 -0.80
CA ARG A 412 10.04 32.63 -0.81
C ARG A 412 10.34 33.65 0.30
N GLY A 413 11.51 33.52 0.93
CA GLY A 413 12.07 34.48 1.88
C GLY A 413 13.14 33.83 2.74
#